data_AF-A0A0H4T2E4-F1
#
_entry.id   AF-A0A0H4T2E4-F1
#
_cell.length_a   1.000
_cell.length_b   1.000
_cell.length_c   1.000
_cell.angle_alpha   90.00
_cell.angle_beta   90.00
_cell.angle_gamma   90.00
#
_symmetry.space_group_name_H-M   'P 1'
#
loop_
_entity.id
_entity.type
_entity.pdbx_description
1 polymer ?
#
loop_
_entity_poly.entity_id
_entity_poly.type
_entity_poly.pdbx_seq_one_letter_code
_entity_poly.pdbx_strand_id
1 'polypeptide(L)'
;MLFAQTPNTNKDKDNMPRISGVDVPEKKRLDIGLTYIFGIGRNNVVRVLEKAGLARERKINTLSPEETLKLQKVLDEIKVEGDLRKEVAQNISRLKSIGAYRGIRHAKGLPGRGQRTRTNARTKRGKRVTIGALKKEVLAKTEASKVEKAKKEAKK
;
A
#
# COMPACT_ATOMS: atom_id res chain seq x y z
N MET A 1 -50.60 13.91 -11.57
CA MET A 1 -49.37 13.08 -11.59
C MET A 1 -48.19 13.97 -11.22
N LEU A 2 -47.85 14.00 -9.93
CA LEU A 2 -46.71 14.75 -9.39
C LEU A 2 -45.44 13.90 -9.56
N PHE A 3 -44.58 14.27 -10.50
CA PHE A 3 -43.23 13.72 -10.59
C PHE A 3 -42.42 14.27 -9.41
N ALA A 4 -42.25 13.45 -8.39
CA ALA A 4 -41.31 13.72 -7.31
C ALA A 4 -39.90 13.82 -7.90
N GLN A 5 -39.28 14.99 -7.75
CA GLN A 5 -37.86 15.20 -8.01
C GLN A 5 -37.07 14.18 -7.18
N THR A 6 -36.39 13.25 -7.86
CA THR A 6 -35.41 12.37 -7.22
C THR A 6 -34.34 13.23 -6.54
N PRO A 7 -34.11 13.09 -5.22
CA PRO A 7 -33.05 13.85 -4.57
C PRO A 7 -31.70 13.45 -5.16
N ASN A 8 -31.00 14.44 -5.69
CA ASN A 8 -29.65 14.39 -6.24
C ASN A 8 -28.70 13.63 -5.30
N THR A 9 -28.24 12.44 -5.70
CA THR A 9 -27.34 11.54 -4.96
C THR A 9 -25.85 11.96 -5.01
N ASN A 10 -25.58 13.27 -5.13
CA ASN A 10 -24.22 13.82 -5.21
C ASN A 10 -23.68 14.34 -3.86
N LYS A 11 -24.41 14.15 -2.75
CA LYS A 11 -23.97 14.57 -1.39
C LYS A 11 -23.06 13.56 -0.66
N ASP A 12 -22.79 12.39 -1.25
CA ASP A 12 -21.97 11.33 -0.63
C ASP A 12 -20.47 11.39 -0.99
N LYS A 13 -20.01 12.44 -1.69
CA LYS A 13 -18.61 12.53 -2.15
C LYS A 13 -17.66 13.22 -1.18
N ASP A 14 -18.18 13.93 -0.18
CA ASP A 14 -17.35 14.83 0.64
C ASP A 14 -17.10 14.35 2.07
N ASN A 15 -17.65 13.20 2.48
CA ASN A 15 -17.62 12.80 3.89
C ASN A 15 -16.67 11.63 4.20
N MET A 16 -15.69 11.34 3.34
CA MET A 16 -14.70 10.30 3.60
C MET A 16 -13.86 10.69 4.82
N PRO A 17 -14.04 10.05 5.99
CA PRO A 17 -13.24 10.40 7.16
C PRO A 17 -11.82 9.92 6.87
N ARG A 18 -10.95 10.89 6.67
CA ARG A 18 -9.54 10.67 6.48
C ARG A 18 -8.91 10.42 7.84
N ILE A 19 -8.60 9.16 8.13
CA ILE A 19 -8.03 8.74 9.41
C ILE A 19 -6.56 8.38 9.14
N SER A 20 -5.64 9.06 9.82
CA SER A 20 -4.18 8.85 9.69
C SER A 20 -3.66 9.03 8.24
N GLY A 21 -4.22 9.99 7.51
CA GLY A 21 -3.75 10.34 6.16
C GLY A 21 -4.28 9.45 5.02
N VAL A 22 -5.06 8.40 5.34
CA VAL A 22 -5.73 7.53 4.37
C VAL A 22 -7.25 7.60 4.47
N ASP A 23 -7.87 7.52 3.30
CA ASP A 23 -9.32 7.59 3.15
C ASP A 23 -9.92 6.22 3.47
N VAL A 24 -10.71 6.17 4.54
CA VAL A 24 -11.30 4.93 5.02
C VAL A 24 -12.76 4.82 4.54
N PRO A 25 -13.19 3.65 4.01
CA PRO A 25 -14.56 3.49 3.54
C PRO A 25 -15.58 3.53 4.69
N GLU A 26 -16.32 4.63 4.70
CA GLU A 26 -17.45 4.99 5.56
C GLU A 26 -18.46 3.88 5.92
N LYS A 27 -18.93 3.15 4.92
CA LYS A 27 -20.03 2.18 5.09
C LYS A 27 -19.62 0.93 5.89
N LYS A 28 -18.33 0.77 6.21
CA LYS A 28 -17.80 -0.41 6.89
C LYS A 28 -17.83 -0.27 8.42
N ARG A 29 -17.80 -1.42 9.08
CA ARG A 29 -17.57 -1.53 10.53
C ARG A 29 -16.17 -1.02 10.85
N LEU A 30 -16.02 -0.43 12.04
CA LEU A 30 -14.77 0.13 12.55
C LEU A 30 -13.61 -0.85 12.44
N ASP A 31 -13.84 -2.11 12.84
CA ASP A 31 -12.85 -3.19 12.79
C ASP A 31 -12.24 -3.39 11.40
N ILE A 32 -13.11 -3.41 10.39
CA ILE A 32 -12.69 -3.72 9.01
C ILE A 32 -12.16 -2.45 8.35
N GLY A 33 -12.76 -1.30 8.66
CA GLY A 33 -12.33 0.00 8.16
C GLY A 33 -10.87 0.29 8.49
N LEU A 34 -10.47 0.10 9.76
CA LEU A 34 -9.10 0.37 10.18
C LEU A 34 -8.06 -0.54 9.52
N THR A 35 -8.43 -1.74 9.02
CA THR A 35 -7.49 -2.62 8.30
C THR A 35 -7.06 -2.11 6.93
N TYR A 36 -7.69 -1.06 6.40
CA TYR A 36 -7.24 -0.41 5.18
C TYR A 36 -5.95 0.39 5.38
N ILE A 37 -5.72 0.84 6.60
CA ILE A 37 -4.51 1.57 6.98
C ILE A 37 -3.33 0.59 7.02
N PHE A 38 -2.25 0.91 6.31
CA PHE A 38 -1.11 0.00 6.22
C PHE A 38 -0.38 -0.09 7.57
N GLY A 39 -0.21 -1.32 8.07
CA GLY A 39 0.34 -1.60 9.41
C GLY A 39 -0.72 -2.05 10.41
N ILE A 40 -1.99 -1.82 10.11
CA ILE A 40 -3.12 -2.28 10.92
C ILE A 40 -3.73 -3.53 10.29
N GLY A 41 -3.83 -4.59 11.08
CA GLY A 41 -4.44 -5.85 10.67
C GLY A 41 -5.41 -6.37 11.72
N ARG A 42 -6.18 -7.41 11.38
CA ARG A 42 -7.25 -7.96 12.25
C ARG A 42 -6.82 -8.21 13.70
N ASN A 43 -5.59 -8.69 13.90
CA ASN A 43 -5.07 -9.01 15.24
C ASN A 43 -4.76 -7.75 16.08
N ASN A 44 -4.34 -6.66 15.44
CA ASN A 44 -3.94 -5.44 16.13
C ASN A 44 -5.10 -4.46 16.31
N VAL A 45 -6.07 -4.48 15.38
CA VAL A 45 -7.25 -3.60 15.43
C VAL A 45 -8.00 -3.71 16.74
N VAL A 46 -8.22 -4.94 17.22
CA VAL A 46 -8.92 -5.20 18.47
C VAL A 46 -8.27 -4.46 19.65
N ARG A 47 -6.95 -4.52 19.76
CA ARG A 47 -6.18 -3.86 20.82
C ARG A 47 -6.21 -2.34 20.70
N VAL A 48 -6.17 -1.83 19.47
CA VAL A 48 -6.28 -0.39 19.19
C VAL A 48 -7.65 0.15 19.60
N LEU A 49 -8.71 -0.59 19.30
CA LEU A 49 -10.07 -0.20 19.63
C LEU A 49 -10.37 -0.28 21.13
N GLU A 50 -9.83 -1.29 21.81
CA GLU A 50 -9.89 -1.41 23.27
C GLU A 50 -9.20 -0.24 23.96
N LYS A 51 -7.99 0.14 23.50
CA LYS A 51 -7.29 1.34 23.99
C LYS A 51 -8.07 2.63 23.74
N ALA A 52 -8.75 2.75 22.60
CA ALA A 52 -9.57 3.91 22.28
C ALA A 52 -10.93 3.90 23.01
N GLY A 53 -11.31 2.80 23.66
CA GLY A 53 -12.60 2.64 24.31
C GLY A 53 -13.79 2.59 23.35
N LEU A 54 -13.57 2.16 22.10
CA LEU A 54 -14.59 2.15 21.04
C LEU A 54 -15.11 0.74 20.76
N ALA A 55 -16.42 0.65 20.57
CA ALA A 55 -17.08 -0.60 20.19
C ALA A 55 -16.80 -0.96 18.73
N ARG A 56 -16.42 -2.22 18.53
CA ARG A 56 -16.00 -2.85 17.26
C ARG A 56 -17.07 -2.82 16.15
N GLU A 57 -18.32 -2.93 16.56
CA GLU A 57 -19.47 -3.06 15.65
C GLU A 57 -19.95 -1.74 15.05
N ARG A 58 -19.51 -0.62 15.63
CA ARG A 58 -19.89 0.72 15.16
C ARG A 58 -19.43 0.92 13.73
N LYS A 59 -20.18 1.74 13.00
CA LYS A 59 -19.81 2.15 11.65
C LYS A 59 -18.88 3.36 11.73
N ILE A 60 -18.08 3.53 10.69
CA ILE A 60 -17.16 4.68 10.61
C ILE A 60 -17.93 6.01 10.53
N ASN A 61 -19.13 5.99 9.97
CA ASN A 61 -19.97 7.19 9.81
C ASN A 61 -20.56 7.71 11.12
N THR A 62 -20.57 6.87 12.15
CA THR A 62 -21.20 7.21 13.43
C THR A 62 -20.21 7.76 14.46
N LEU A 63 -18.93 7.96 14.09
CA LEU A 63 -17.95 8.49 15.05
C LEU A 63 -18.15 9.98 15.29
N SER A 64 -18.04 10.35 16.56
CA SER A 64 -17.88 11.74 16.98
C SER A 64 -16.47 12.26 16.62
N PRO A 65 -16.31 13.58 16.36
CA PRO A 65 -14.99 14.19 16.18
C PRO A 65 -14.05 13.99 17.39
N GLU A 66 -14.58 13.81 18.60
CA GLU A 66 -13.75 13.52 19.77
C GLU A 66 -13.21 12.09 19.76
N GLU A 67 -14.01 11.15 19.27
CA GLU A 67 -13.63 9.73 19.14
C GLU A 67 -12.59 9.55 18.04
N THR A 68 -12.69 10.30 16.94
CA THR A 68 -11.68 10.29 15.87
C THR A 68 -10.33 10.83 16.35
N LEU A 69 -10.31 11.88 17.16
CA LEU A 69 -9.09 12.40 17.78
C LEU A 69 -8.44 11.39 18.74
N LYS A 70 -9.26 10.70 19.56
CA LYS A 70 -8.76 9.61 20.43
C LYS A 70 -8.15 8.49 19.61
N LEU A 71 -8.81 8.08 18.53
CA LEU A 71 -8.28 7.07 17.61
C LEU A 71 -6.96 7.52 16.99
N GLN A 72 -6.85 8.75 16.50
CA GLN A 72 -5.61 9.27 15.93
C GLN A 72 -4.45 9.19 16.92
N LYS A 73 -4.66 9.62 18.17
CA LYS A 73 -3.63 9.52 19.22
C LYS A 73 -3.15 8.09 19.47
N VAL A 74 -4.08 7.13 19.52
CA VAL A 74 -3.72 5.71 19.70
C VAL A 74 -3.02 5.15 18.46
N LEU A 75 -3.38 5.63 17.26
CA LEU A 75 -2.74 5.23 16.01
C LEU A 75 -1.32 5.79 15.89
N ASP A 76 -1.06 7.00 16.38
CA ASP A 76 0.27 7.63 16.35
C ASP A 76 1.29 6.89 17.23
N GLU A 77 0.84 6.17 18.28
CA GLU A 77 1.72 5.27 19.05
C GLU A 77 2.28 4.10 18.22
N ILE A 78 1.59 3.74 17.13
CA ILE A 78 1.93 2.62 16.28
C ILE A 78 2.56 3.16 15.00
N LYS A 79 3.63 2.51 14.53
CA LYS A 79 4.22 2.86 13.24
C LYS A 79 3.26 2.48 12.12
N VAL A 80 2.66 3.49 11.52
CA VAL A 80 1.62 3.35 10.51
C VAL A 80 2.11 3.91 9.17
N GLU A 81 1.63 3.32 8.09
CA GLU A 81 1.81 3.76 6.70
C GLU A 81 3.22 4.19 6.30
N GLY A 82 3.45 5.50 6.22
CA GLY A 82 4.67 6.09 5.71
C GLY A 82 5.87 5.66 6.51
N ASP A 83 5.75 5.62 7.84
CA ASP A 83 6.87 5.31 8.71
C ASP A 83 7.20 3.82 8.68
N LEU A 84 6.18 2.96 8.67
CA LEU A 84 6.39 1.53 8.50
C LEU A 84 7.01 1.21 7.13
N ARG A 85 6.56 1.89 6.06
CA ARG A 85 7.14 1.72 4.71
C ARG A 85 8.58 2.21 4.64
N LYS A 86 8.90 3.36 5.24
CA LYS A 86 10.26 3.89 5.33
C LYS A 86 11.17 2.95 6.10
N GLU A 87 10.73 2.45 7.26
CA GLU A 87 11.50 1.51 8.07
C GLU A 87 11.79 0.22 7.30
N VAL A 88 10.80 -0.34 6.60
CA VAL A 88 11.01 -1.54 5.75
C VAL A 88 11.99 -1.23 4.62
N ALA A 89 11.88 -0.08 3.96
CA ALA A 89 12.79 0.33 2.90
C ALA A 89 14.22 0.52 3.42
N GLN A 90 14.40 1.20 4.56
CA GLN A 90 15.68 1.38 5.24
C GLN A 90 16.29 0.05 5.63
N ASN A 91 15.51 -0.88 6.17
CA ASN A 91 15.97 -2.23 6.48
C ASN A 91 16.46 -2.98 5.24
N ILE A 92 15.76 -2.87 4.10
CA ILE A 92 16.19 -3.48 2.84
C ILE A 92 17.47 -2.82 2.33
N SER A 93 17.56 -1.49 2.37
CA SER A 93 18.76 -0.74 1.96
C SER A 93 19.97 -1.11 2.83
N ARG A 94 19.79 -1.24 4.15
CA ARG A 94 20.80 -1.72 5.09
C ARG A 94 21.28 -3.14 4.74
N LEU A 95 20.35 -4.05 4.43
CA LEU A 95 20.74 -5.42 4.02
C LEU A 95 21.53 -5.43 2.71
N LYS A 96 21.23 -4.50 1.78
CA LYS A 96 21.97 -4.35 0.53
C LYS A 96 23.37 -3.78 0.77
N SER A 97 23.52 -2.75 1.59
CA SER A 97 24.83 -2.12 1.87
C SER A 97 25.78 -3.07 2.59
N ILE A 98 25.28 -3.88 3.53
CA ILE A 98 26.06 -4.90 4.24
C ILE A 98 26.50 -6.04 3.30
N GLY A 99 25.82 -6.25 2.16
CA GLY A 99 26.12 -7.37 1.26
C GLY A 99 25.62 -8.73 1.77
N ALA A 100 24.72 -8.77 2.76
CA ALA A 100 24.14 -10.01 3.26
C ALA A 100 23.39 -10.78 2.15
N TYR A 101 23.31 -12.12 2.25
CA TYR A 101 22.61 -12.96 1.27
C TYR A 101 21.22 -12.43 0.90
N ARG A 102 20.43 -12.05 1.91
CA ARG A 102 19.09 -11.45 1.70
C ARG A 102 19.17 -10.16 0.89
N GLY A 103 20.13 -9.28 1.17
CA GLY A 103 20.37 -8.03 0.43
C GLY A 103 20.67 -8.27 -1.05
N ILE A 104 21.58 -9.20 -1.34
CA ILE A 104 21.92 -9.61 -2.72
C ILE A 104 20.68 -10.14 -3.45
N ARG A 105 19.85 -10.95 -2.77
CA ARG A 105 18.59 -11.46 -3.34
C ARG A 105 17.57 -10.34 -3.57
N HIS A 106 17.48 -9.37 -2.67
CA HIS A 106 16.63 -8.19 -2.84
C HIS A 106 17.09 -7.31 -4.02
N ALA A 107 18.41 -7.16 -4.22
CA ALA A 107 18.97 -6.45 -5.37
C ALA A 107 18.67 -7.18 -6.70
N LYS A 108 18.79 -8.50 -6.71
CA LYS A 108 18.51 -9.36 -7.89
C LYS A 108 17.01 -9.62 -8.14
N GLY A 109 16.09 -9.06 -7.34
CA GLY A 109 14.65 -9.30 -7.50
C GLY A 109 14.22 -10.74 -7.23
N LEU A 110 14.90 -11.45 -6.32
CA LEU A 110 14.63 -12.85 -5.99
C LEU A 110 14.03 -13.01 -4.58
N PRO A 111 13.31 -14.11 -4.29
CA PRO A 111 12.98 -14.47 -2.93
C PRO A 111 14.22 -14.70 -2.07
N GLY A 112 14.22 -14.14 -0.86
CA GLY A 112 15.36 -14.18 0.07
C GLY A 112 15.26 -15.24 1.17
N ARG A 113 14.16 -16.01 1.25
CA ARG A 113 13.90 -17.02 2.31
C ARG A 113 14.21 -18.46 1.87
N GLY A 114 15.11 -18.67 0.91
CA GLY A 114 15.48 -20.02 0.44
C GLY A 114 14.45 -20.74 -0.44
N GLN A 115 13.41 -20.04 -0.90
CA GLN A 115 12.39 -20.62 -1.79
C GLN A 115 12.98 -21.07 -3.13
N ARG A 116 12.48 -22.19 -3.69
CA ARG A 116 12.92 -22.72 -4.99
C ARG A 116 12.58 -21.75 -6.13
N THR A 117 13.60 -21.17 -6.77
CA THR A 117 13.42 -20.19 -7.86
C THR A 117 13.51 -20.77 -9.27
N ARG A 118 13.74 -22.09 -9.43
CA ARG A 118 13.80 -22.74 -10.75
C ARG A 118 12.42 -22.73 -11.42
N THR A 119 11.41 -23.19 -10.70
CA THR A 119 10.02 -23.30 -11.15
C THR A 119 9.16 -22.13 -10.68
N ASN A 120 9.34 -21.71 -9.41
CA ASN A 120 8.48 -20.71 -8.77
C ASN A 120 9.11 -19.30 -8.79
N ALA A 121 8.37 -18.31 -8.26
CA ALA A 121 8.75 -16.89 -8.18
C ALA A 121 8.66 -16.09 -9.49
N ARG A 122 7.74 -16.47 -10.37
CA ARG A 122 7.52 -15.80 -11.66
C ARG A 122 7.11 -14.34 -11.53
N THR A 123 6.27 -14.02 -10.56
CA THR A 123 5.82 -12.65 -10.25
C THR A 123 6.97 -11.73 -9.85
N LYS A 124 7.99 -12.27 -9.16
CA LYS A 124 9.14 -11.49 -8.69
C LYS A 124 10.29 -11.44 -9.71
N ARG A 125 10.54 -12.53 -10.46
CA ARG A 125 11.58 -12.61 -11.50
C ARG A 125 11.22 -11.88 -12.81
N GLY A 126 9.93 -11.70 -13.09
CA GLY A 126 9.44 -11.15 -14.35
C GLY A 126 9.23 -12.19 -15.46
N LYS A 127 8.70 -11.73 -16.61
CA LYS A 127 8.44 -12.56 -17.80
C LYS A 127 9.75 -13.07 -18.43
N ARG A 128 9.74 -14.27 -19.04
CA ARG A 128 10.91 -14.87 -19.69
C ARG A 128 11.01 -14.13 -21.00
N VAL A 129 12.12 -13.45 -21.19
CA VAL A 129 12.47 -12.92 -22.49
C VAL A 129 13.18 -14.05 -23.20
N THR A 130 12.46 -14.76 -24.08
CA THR A 130 13.09 -15.67 -25.04
C THR A 130 13.77 -14.80 -26.08
N ILE A 131 15.10 -14.86 -26.12
CA ILE A 131 15.95 -14.00 -26.97
C ILE A 131 15.56 -14.12 -28.46
N GLY A 132 14.97 -15.24 -28.90
CA GLY A 132 14.55 -15.47 -30.30
C GLY A 132 13.10 -15.13 -30.67
N ALA A 133 12.22 -14.76 -29.72
CA ALA A 133 10.78 -14.57 -30.00
C ALA A 133 10.29 -13.11 -29.82
N LEU A 134 11.22 -12.17 -29.58
CA LEU A 134 10.87 -10.76 -29.53
C LEU A 134 10.65 -10.25 -30.97
N LYS A 135 9.41 -9.89 -31.30
CA LYS A 135 9.12 -9.11 -32.51
C LYS A 135 9.99 -7.85 -32.52
N LYS A 136 10.62 -7.52 -33.65
CA LYS A 136 11.55 -6.38 -33.84
C LYS A 136 11.03 -5.07 -33.21
N GLU A 137 9.72 -4.85 -33.24
CA GLU A 137 9.08 -3.66 -32.67
C GLU A 137 9.25 -3.50 -31.15
N VAL A 138 9.29 -4.60 -30.40
CA VAL A 138 9.44 -4.57 -28.93
C VAL A 138 10.90 -4.28 -28.54
N LEU A 139 11.85 -4.75 -29.35
CA LEU A 139 13.27 -4.43 -29.20
C LEU A 139 13.51 -2.94 -29.49
N ALA A 140 12.98 -2.42 -30.60
CA ALA A 140 13.10 -1.00 -30.95
C ALA A 140 12.50 -0.07 -29.87
N LYS A 141 11.33 -0.44 -29.29
CA LYS A 141 10.70 0.34 -28.20
C LYS A 141 11.49 0.28 -26.89
N THR A 142 12.13 -0.86 -26.59
CA THR A 142 12.98 -1.00 -25.38
C THR A 142 14.32 -0.30 -25.53
N GLU A 143 14.87 -0.20 -26.74
CA GLU A 143 16.07 0.58 -27.04
C GLU A 143 15.79 2.09 -27.01
N ALA A 144 14.70 2.55 -27.64
CA ALA A 144 14.30 3.95 -27.62
C ALA A 144 14.04 4.47 -26.19
N SER A 145 13.35 3.68 -25.36
CA SER A 145 13.08 4.04 -23.95
C SER A 145 14.32 4.02 -23.05
N LYS A 146 15.36 3.23 -23.39
CA LYS A 146 16.68 3.31 -22.72
C LYS A 146 17.43 4.58 -23.11
N VAL A 147 17.42 4.94 -24.39
CA VAL A 147 18.08 6.17 -24.89
C VAL A 147 17.44 7.42 -24.32
N GLU A 148 16.10 7.48 -24.23
CA GLU A 148 15.41 8.61 -23.61
C GLU A 148 15.71 8.76 -22.11
N LYS A 149 15.83 7.64 -21.38
CA LYS A 149 16.20 7.66 -19.96
C LYS A 149 17.64 8.16 -19.76
N ALA A 150 18.58 7.69 -20.59
CA ALA A 150 19.96 8.16 -20.57
C ALA A 150 20.08 9.66 -20.90
N LYS A 151 19.31 10.16 -21.88
CA LYS A 151 19.26 11.59 -22.22
C LYS A 151 18.67 12.45 -21.09
N LYS A 152 17.70 11.93 -20.33
CA LYS A 152 17.11 12.63 -19.16
C LYS A 152 18.03 12.65 -17.96
N GLU A 153 18.82 11.60 -17.74
CA GLU A 153 19.86 11.57 -16.70
C GLU A 153 21.05 12.47 -17.01
N ALA A 154 21.42 12.64 -18.28
CA ALA A 154 22.50 13.54 -18.70
C ALA A 154 22.12 15.04 -18.71
N LYS A 155 20.82 15.36 -18.60
CA LYS A 155 20.30 16.75 -18.63
C LYS A 155 19.88 17.26 -17.25
N LYS A 156 20.12 16.46 -16.20
CA LYS A 156 19.87 16.79 -14.79
C LYS A 156 21.21 16.88 -14.08
#